data_AF-A0A3M1LAI4-F1
#
_entry.id   AF-A0A3M1LAI4-F1
#
_cell.length_a   1.000
_cell.length_b   1.000
_cell.length_c   1.000
_cell.angle_alpha   90.00
_cell.angle_beta   90.00
_cell.angle_gamma   90.00
#
_symmetry.space_group_name_H-M   'P 1'
#
loop_
_entity.id
_entity.type
_entity.pdbx_description
1 polymer ?
#
loop_
_entity_poly.entity_id
_entity_poly.type
_entity_poly.pdbx_seq_one_letter_code
_entity_poly.pdbx_strand_id
1 'polypeptide(L)'
;MVMQSPERAPDFTLTDHTGRSVSLHDFRGKLVLLYFGYTFCPDVCPTTMAELAKAMELLGKKADQVQVIMISVDPARDTPEKLAEYVTHFHPSFLGLTGTPDEIAQIAALYGIFYEKQEGTEATGYLV
;
A
#
# COMPACT_ATOMS: atom_id res chain seq x y z
N MET A 1 -1.02 15.49 27.63
CA MET A 1 -0.95 15.36 26.16
C MET A 1 -2.38 15.29 25.67
N VAL A 2 -2.92 16.40 25.20
CA VAL A 2 -4.34 16.49 24.78
C VAL A 2 -4.46 15.73 23.47
N MET A 3 -5.31 14.71 23.44
CA MET A 3 -5.74 14.03 22.22
C MET A 3 -6.21 15.09 21.24
N GLN A 4 -5.39 15.39 20.23
CA GLN A 4 -5.78 16.25 19.12
C GLN A 4 -7.00 15.62 18.45
N SER A 5 -7.97 16.46 18.07
CA SER A 5 -9.11 16.07 17.24
C SER A 5 -8.66 15.14 16.11
N PRO A 6 -9.45 14.13 15.71
CA PRO A 6 -9.05 13.26 14.61
C PRO A 6 -8.78 14.09 13.35
N GLU A 7 -7.50 14.20 13.00
CA GLU A 7 -7.08 14.87 11.77
C GLU A 7 -7.56 14.05 10.58
N ARG A 8 -7.99 14.74 9.52
CA ARG A 8 -8.38 14.04 8.29
C ARG A 8 -7.14 13.37 7.71
N ALA A 9 -7.32 12.15 7.21
CA ALA A 9 -6.28 11.46 6.44
C ALA A 9 -5.78 12.39 5.31
N PRO A 10 -4.47 12.67 5.22
CA PRO A 10 -3.91 13.51 4.18
C PRO A 10 -4.23 12.96 2.79
N ASP A 11 -4.77 13.80 1.92
CA ASP A 11 -5.07 13.38 0.55
C ASP A 11 -3.77 13.17 -0.24
N PHE A 12 -3.80 12.29 -1.22
CA PHE A 12 -2.71 12.01 -2.13
C PHE A 12 -3.25 11.55 -3.48
N THR A 13 -2.41 11.64 -4.50
CA THR A 13 -2.68 11.08 -5.83
C THR A 13 -1.46 10.29 -6.26
N LEU A 14 -1.65 9.03 -6.64
CA LEU A 14 -0.60 8.13 -7.13
C LEU A 14 -1.05 7.38 -8.37
N THR A 15 -0.14 6.63 -8.97
CA THR A 15 -0.45 5.74 -10.09
C THR A 15 -0.76 4.34 -9.55
N ASP A 16 -1.88 3.77 -9.95
CA ASP A 16 -2.20 2.39 -9.62
C ASP A 16 -1.50 1.37 -10.55
N HIS A 17 -1.57 0.12 -10.17
CA HIS A 17 -1.02 -1.01 -10.92
C HIS A 17 -1.65 -1.23 -12.31
N THR A 18 -2.71 -0.50 -12.66
CA THR A 18 -3.34 -0.49 -14.00
C THR A 18 -2.92 0.73 -14.84
N GLY A 19 -2.06 1.59 -14.30
CA GLY A 19 -1.59 2.81 -14.93
C GLY A 19 -2.55 4.00 -14.78
N ARG A 20 -3.56 3.90 -13.91
CA ARG A 20 -4.53 4.99 -13.67
C ARG A 20 -4.07 5.86 -12.53
N SER A 21 -4.35 7.16 -12.64
CA SER A 21 -4.23 8.07 -11.52
C SER A 21 -5.37 7.82 -10.53
N VAL A 22 -5.03 7.62 -9.27
CA VAL A 22 -5.95 7.31 -8.17
C VAL A 22 -5.66 8.23 -7.00
N SER A 23 -6.70 8.84 -6.45
CA SER A 23 -6.60 9.70 -5.27
C SER A 23 -7.32 9.09 -4.08
N LEU A 24 -6.88 9.40 -2.85
CA LEU A 24 -7.56 8.88 -1.65
C LEU A 24 -9.03 9.33 -1.59
N HIS A 25 -9.32 10.56 -2.02
CA HIS A 25 -10.69 11.06 -2.04
C HIS A 25 -11.64 10.30 -2.99
N ASP A 26 -11.12 9.53 -3.94
CA ASP A 26 -11.95 8.70 -4.84
C ASP A 26 -12.69 7.59 -4.07
N PHE A 27 -12.21 7.24 -2.87
CA PHE A 27 -12.77 6.19 -2.01
C PHE A 27 -13.65 6.72 -0.88
N ARG A 28 -14.09 7.99 -0.95
CA ARG A 28 -15.03 8.53 0.05
C ARG A 28 -16.29 7.68 0.15
N GLY A 29 -16.69 7.37 1.39
CA GLY A 29 -17.82 6.48 1.67
C GLY A 29 -17.44 5.00 1.81
N LYS A 30 -16.18 4.64 1.57
CA LYS A 30 -15.61 3.34 1.93
C LYS A 30 -14.71 3.45 3.15
N LEU A 31 -14.52 2.33 3.85
CA LEU A 31 -13.42 2.15 4.78
C LEU A 31 -12.16 1.88 3.96
N VAL A 32 -11.14 2.74 4.07
CA VAL A 32 -9.88 2.56 3.35
C VAL A 32 -8.81 2.04 4.31
N LEU A 33 -8.21 0.91 3.97
CA LEU A 33 -7.04 0.35 4.66
C LEU A 33 -5.80 0.66 3.80
N LEU A 34 -4.98 1.60 4.29
CA LEU A 34 -3.70 1.94 3.69
C LEU A 34 -2.60 1.07 4.31
N TYR A 35 -1.82 0.41 3.47
CA TYR A 35 -0.67 -0.38 3.87
C TYR A 35 0.56 0.10 3.10
N PHE A 36 1.65 0.40 3.81
CA PHE A 36 2.93 0.77 3.20
C PHE A 36 3.85 -0.45 3.22
N GLY A 37 4.26 -0.92 2.04
CA GLY A 37 5.04 -2.14 1.90
C GLY A 37 5.75 -2.20 0.55
N TYR A 38 6.34 -3.35 0.19
CA TYR A 38 6.98 -3.54 -1.11
C TYR A 38 6.96 -5.02 -1.50
N THR A 39 7.04 -5.32 -2.80
CA THR A 39 6.80 -6.68 -3.31
C THR A 39 7.91 -7.68 -2.97
N PHE A 40 9.13 -7.18 -2.72
CA PHE A 40 10.31 -8.00 -2.42
C PHE A 40 10.52 -8.26 -0.91
N CYS A 41 9.56 -7.90 -0.06
CA CYS A 41 9.68 -8.09 1.38
C CYS A 41 9.55 -9.59 1.73
N PRO A 42 10.54 -10.18 2.42
CA PRO A 42 10.66 -11.64 2.54
C PRO A 42 9.63 -12.29 3.48
N ASP A 43 8.93 -11.54 4.33
CA ASP A 43 8.11 -12.13 5.39
C ASP A 43 6.85 -11.31 5.77
N VAL A 44 7.04 -10.08 6.25
CA VAL A 44 5.94 -9.31 6.86
C VAL A 44 4.89 -8.87 5.82
N CYS A 45 5.30 -8.40 4.64
CA CYS A 45 4.34 -7.97 3.62
C CYS A 45 3.41 -9.08 3.13
N PRO A 46 3.89 -10.28 2.71
CA PRO A 46 2.97 -11.32 2.27
C PRO A 46 2.05 -11.81 3.40
N THR A 47 2.53 -11.79 4.65
CA THR A 47 1.71 -12.15 5.82
C THR A 47 0.57 -11.16 6.03
N THR A 48 0.86 -9.86 6.08
CA THR A 48 -0.17 -8.81 6.24
C THR A 48 -1.17 -8.84 5.09
N MET A 49 -0.73 -9.02 3.85
CA MET A 49 -1.62 -9.08 2.69
C MET A 49 -2.54 -10.31 2.72
N ALA A 50 -2.04 -11.46 3.19
CA ALA A 50 -2.85 -12.66 3.39
C ALA A 50 -3.89 -12.48 4.52
N GLU A 51 -3.53 -11.82 5.62
CA GLU A 51 -4.46 -11.50 6.71
C GLU A 51 -5.57 -10.54 6.24
N LEU A 52 -5.22 -9.53 5.44
CA LEU A 52 -6.19 -8.61 4.85
C LEU A 52 -7.13 -9.36 3.89
N ALA A 53 -6.60 -10.24 3.03
CA ALA A 53 -7.43 -11.06 2.15
C ALA A 53 -8.39 -11.92 2.97
N LYS A 54 -7.91 -12.52 4.07
CA LYS A 54 -8.76 -13.29 4.97
C LYS A 54 -9.85 -12.45 5.62
N ALA A 55 -9.54 -11.22 6.02
CA ALA A 55 -10.51 -10.28 6.56
C ALA A 55 -11.60 -9.95 5.52
N MET A 56 -11.24 -9.75 4.25
CA MET A 56 -12.21 -9.52 3.17
C MET A 56 -13.16 -10.71 2.99
N GLU A 57 -12.66 -11.94 3.04
CA GLU A 57 -13.51 -13.15 3.00
C GLU A 57 -14.50 -13.17 4.17
N LEU A 58 -14.04 -12.90 5.39
CA LEU A 58 -14.87 -12.90 6.60
C LEU A 58 -15.94 -11.81 6.59
N LEU A 59 -15.69 -10.68 5.91
CA LEU A 59 -16.66 -9.60 5.75
C LEU A 59 -17.80 -9.97 4.79
N GLY A 60 -17.61 -10.94 3.89
CA GLY A 60 -18.59 -11.31 2.87
C GLY A 60 -19.05 -10.09 2.07
N LYS A 61 -20.37 -9.85 2.00
CA LYS A 61 -20.93 -8.69 1.26
C LYS A 61 -20.47 -7.32 1.78
N LYS A 62 -19.98 -7.23 3.03
CA LYS A 62 -19.46 -5.96 3.56
C LYS A 62 -18.10 -5.60 2.95
N ALA A 63 -17.41 -6.55 2.32
CA ALA A 63 -16.14 -6.30 1.65
C ALA A 63 -16.25 -5.21 0.56
N ASP A 64 -17.42 -5.06 -0.08
CA ASP A 64 -17.67 -4.01 -1.10
C ASP A 64 -17.54 -2.57 -0.55
N GLN A 65 -17.64 -2.42 0.77
CA GLN A 65 -17.50 -1.15 1.49
C GLN A 65 -16.06 -0.92 1.99
N VAL A 66 -15.14 -1.83 1.72
CA VAL A 66 -13.74 -1.74 2.14
C VAL A 66 -12.83 -1.68 0.91
N GLN A 67 -11.87 -0.77 0.94
CA GLN A 67 -10.81 -0.70 -0.05
C GLN A 67 -9.46 -0.91 0.64
N VAL A 68 -8.73 -1.94 0.23
CA VAL A 68 -7.34 -2.13 0.65
C VAL A 68 -6.44 -1.55 -0.43
N ILE A 69 -5.49 -0.72 -0.01
CA ILE A 69 -4.52 -0.05 -0.87
C ILE A 69 -3.12 -0.28 -0.30
N MET A 70 -2.27 -0.93 -1.07
CA MET A 70 -0.85 -1.06 -0.80
C MET A 70 -0.09 0.06 -1.52
N ILE A 71 0.61 0.92 -0.79
CA ILE A 71 1.51 1.94 -1.34
C ILE A 71 2.93 1.38 -1.29
N SER A 72 3.59 1.29 -2.44
CA SER A 72 4.97 0.80 -2.49
C SER A 72 5.94 1.81 -1.88
N VAL A 73 6.81 1.36 -0.98
CA VAL A 73 7.97 2.12 -0.48
C VAL A 73 9.25 1.88 -1.29
N ASP A 74 9.21 0.99 -2.29
CA ASP A 74 10.34 0.72 -3.19
C ASP A 74 9.98 0.86 -4.68
N PRO A 75 9.64 2.08 -5.13
CA PRO A 75 9.21 2.33 -6.51
C PRO A 75 10.29 2.00 -7.56
N ALA A 76 11.56 1.84 -7.15
CA ALA A 76 12.64 1.43 -8.04
C ALA A 76 12.54 -0.03 -8.48
N ARG A 77 11.88 -0.90 -7.69
CA ARG A 77 11.68 -2.32 -8.00
C ARG A 77 10.23 -2.68 -8.26
N ASP A 78 9.30 -1.95 -7.65
CA ASP A 78 7.86 -2.18 -7.72
C ASP A 78 7.22 -1.40 -8.88
N THR A 79 7.33 -1.96 -10.08
CA THR A 79 6.63 -1.43 -11.26
C THR A 79 5.13 -1.71 -11.15
N PRO A 80 4.27 -0.97 -11.89
CA PRO A 80 2.83 -1.24 -11.93
C PRO A 80 2.51 -2.70 -12.23
N GLU A 81 3.24 -3.35 -13.15
CA GLU A 81 3.02 -4.75 -13.53
C GLU A 81 3.29 -5.70 -12.36
N LYS A 82 4.41 -5.52 -11.65
CA LYS A 82 4.72 -6.35 -10.47
C LYS A 82 3.74 -6.12 -9.33
N LEU A 83 3.32 -4.87 -9.12
CA LEU A 83 2.30 -4.56 -8.13
C LEU A 83 0.97 -5.21 -8.50
N ALA A 84 0.60 -5.24 -9.79
CA ALA A 84 -0.60 -5.91 -10.27
C ALA A 84 -0.56 -7.40 -9.93
N GLU A 85 0.51 -8.09 -10.28
CA GLU A 85 0.70 -9.51 -9.97
C GLU A 85 0.66 -9.75 -8.46
N TYR A 86 1.36 -8.92 -7.68
CA TYR A 86 1.47 -9.09 -6.24
C TYR A 86 0.13 -8.90 -5.53
N VAL A 87 -0.56 -7.77 -5.72
CA VAL A 87 -1.79 -7.47 -4.96
C VAL A 87 -2.97 -8.35 -5.39
N THR A 88 -3.08 -8.66 -6.69
CA THR A 88 -4.17 -9.50 -7.20
C THR A 88 -4.01 -10.96 -6.85
N HIS A 89 -2.78 -11.42 -6.55
CA HIS A 89 -2.54 -12.75 -5.97
C HIS A 89 -3.27 -12.94 -4.64
N PHE A 90 -3.37 -11.90 -3.81
CA PHE A 90 -4.04 -11.97 -2.51
C PHE A 90 -5.54 -11.75 -2.62
N HIS A 91 -5.97 -10.69 -3.32
CA HIS A 91 -7.39 -10.42 -3.53
C HIS A 91 -7.60 -9.54 -4.77
N PRO A 92 -8.56 -9.85 -5.65
CA PRO A 92 -8.75 -9.13 -6.92
C PRO A 92 -9.18 -7.67 -6.75
N SER A 93 -9.66 -7.27 -5.57
CA SER A 93 -10.05 -5.88 -5.29
C SER A 93 -8.92 -5.03 -4.70
N PHE A 94 -7.75 -5.60 -4.42
CA PHE A 94 -6.63 -4.86 -3.83
C PHE A 94 -5.98 -3.96 -4.87
N LEU A 95 -5.57 -2.77 -4.44
CA LEU A 95 -4.87 -1.81 -5.29
C LEU A 95 -3.43 -1.67 -4.83
N GLY A 96 -2.49 -1.96 -5.71
CA GLY A 96 -1.11 -1.52 -5.57
C GLY A 96 -0.95 -0.12 -6.18
N LEU A 97 -0.37 0.81 -5.44
CA LEU A 97 -0.02 2.15 -5.88
C LEU A 97 1.49 2.35 -5.84
N THR A 98 1.99 3.09 -6.83
CA THR A 98 3.40 3.50 -6.95
C THR A 98 3.49 4.93 -7.50
N GLY A 99 4.69 5.47 -7.48
CA GLY A 99 5.00 6.82 -7.93
C GLY A 99 6.49 7.04 -8.00
N THR A 100 6.90 8.29 -8.15
CA THR A 100 8.31 8.68 -8.02
C THR A 100 8.79 8.51 -6.57
N PRO A 101 10.11 8.29 -6.34
CA PRO A 101 10.65 8.23 -4.98
C PRO A 101 10.28 9.45 -4.12
N ASP A 102 10.23 10.64 -4.72
CA ASP A 102 9.88 11.88 -4.02
C ASP A 102 8.39 11.93 -3.61
N GLU A 103 7.48 11.46 -4.48
CA GLU A 103 6.05 11.35 -4.15
C GLU A 103 5.83 10.36 -3.00
N ILE A 104 6.48 9.19 -3.06
CA ILE A 104 6.38 8.18 -2.01
C ILE A 104 6.93 8.70 -0.68
N ALA A 105 8.09 9.38 -0.69
CA ALA A 105 8.67 9.96 0.52
C ALA A 105 7.77 11.03 1.15
N GLN A 106 7.17 11.90 0.32
CA GLN A 106 6.24 12.93 0.79
C GLN A 106 4.99 12.30 1.42
N ILE A 107 4.39 11.31 0.78
CA ILE A 107 3.20 10.63 1.30
C ILE A 107 3.53 9.85 2.57
N ALA A 108 4.63 9.10 2.59
CA ALA A 108 5.07 8.39 3.78
C ALA A 108 5.23 9.34 4.98
N ALA A 109 5.84 10.52 4.78
CA ALA A 109 5.99 11.53 5.82
C ALA A 109 4.63 12.07 6.34
N LEU A 110 3.66 12.30 5.45
CA LEU A 110 2.30 12.74 5.83
C LEU A 110 1.58 11.73 6.73
N TYR A 111 1.88 10.44 6.56
CA TYR A 111 1.32 9.35 7.36
C TYR A 111 2.23 8.89 8.51
N GLY A 112 3.36 9.58 8.74
CA GLY A 112 4.32 9.24 9.80
C GLY A 112 5.06 7.92 9.59
N ILE A 113 5.14 7.45 8.33
CA ILE A 113 5.79 6.21 7.94
C ILE A 113 7.27 6.47 7.69
N PHE A 114 8.10 5.63 8.31
CA PHE A 114 9.54 5.61 8.10
C PHE A 114 9.92 4.32 7.37
N TYR A 115 10.82 4.44 6.38
CA TYR A 115 11.37 3.31 5.64
C TYR A 115 12.82 3.65 5.24
N GLU A 116 13.68 2.64 5.16
CA GLU A 116 15.10 2.85 4.84
C GLU A 116 15.64 1.69 4.03
N LYS A 117 16.37 2.00 2.96
CA LYS A 117 17.06 0.97 2.18
C LYS A 117 18.26 0.46 2.96
N GLN A 118 18.26 -0.83 3.29
CA GLN A 118 19.38 -1.52 3.93
C GLN A 118 20.01 -2.51 2.97
N GLU A 119 21.35 -2.56 2.96
CA GLU A 119 22.07 -3.57 2.18
C GLU A 119 21.66 -4.99 2.63
N GLY A 120 21.38 -5.83 1.64
CA GLY A 120 20.97 -7.20 1.81
C GLY A 120 22.14 -8.17 1.66
N THR A 121 21.80 -9.45 1.47
CA THR A 121 22.78 -10.47 1.04
C THR A 121 23.00 -10.37 -0.46
N GLU A 122 23.98 -11.11 -1.01
CA GLU A 122 24.15 -11.22 -2.46
C GLU A 122 22.85 -11.66 -3.19
N ALA A 123 22.01 -12.46 -2.52
CA ALA A 123 20.74 -12.93 -3.09
C ALA A 123 19.63 -11.87 -3.06
N THR A 124 19.65 -10.94 -2.09
CA THR A 124 18.57 -9.94 -1.92
C THR A 124 18.94 -8.55 -2.42
N GLY A 125 20.24 -8.24 -2.53
CA GLY A 125 20.78 -6.94 -2.93
C GLY A 125 20.53 -5.86 -1.88
N TYR A 126 19.28 -5.45 -1.71
CA TYR A 126 18.83 -4.57 -0.63
C TYR A 126 17.41 -4.92 -0.19
N LEU A 127 17.09 -4.57 1.04
CA LEU A 127 15.73 -4.58 1.59
C LEU A 127 15.32 -3.15 1.95
N VAL A 128 14.02 -2.96 2.14
CA VAL A 128 13.42 -1.70 2.58
C VAL A 128 12.66 -1.93 3.89
#